data_AF-A0A7W0VH35-F1
#
_entry.id   AF-A0A7W0VH35-F1
#
_cell.length_a   1.000
_cell.length_b   1.000
_cell.length_c   1.000
_cell.angle_alpha   90.00
_cell.angle_beta   90.00
_cell.angle_gamma   90.00
#
_symmetry.space_group_name_H-M   'P 1'
#
loop_
_entity.id
_entity.type
_entity.pdbx_description
1 polymer ?
#
loop_
_entity_poly.entity_id
_entity_poly.type
_entity_poly.pdbx_seq_one_letter_code
_entity_poly.pdbx_strand_id
1 'polypeptide(L)'
;MRARLFALMVILVSACGEDPPESFPTYQECFDSRTMDAAQLVPDAIVQCCLDHPIDGMTSACGTTTPDCINYLTVNLNQTSASQVEKMDACAAYVRARDMELPDA
;
A
#
# COMPACT_ATOMS: atom_id res chain seq x y z
N MET A 1 19.78 -59.17 1.36
CA MET A 1 20.14 -58.34 2.54
C MET A 1 20.27 -56.89 2.09
N ARG A 2 19.87 -55.91 2.91
CA ARG A 2 20.32 -54.49 2.94
C ARG A 2 20.27 -53.73 1.57
N ALA A 3 19.37 -52.79 1.30
CA ALA A 3 19.06 -51.54 2.03
C ALA A 3 20.32 -50.70 2.33
N ARG A 4 20.41 -49.38 2.07
CA ARG A 4 19.47 -48.41 1.45
C ARG A 4 20.15 -47.83 0.17
N LEU A 5 20.08 -46.57 -0.28
CA LEU A 5 19.43 -45.31 0.14
C LEU A 5 19.24 -44.40 -1.09
N PHE A 6 18.16 -43.61 -1.12
CA PHE A 6 17.94 -42.48 -2.02
C PHE A 6 18.84 -41.30 -1.61
N ALA A 7 19.42 -40.57 -2.58
CA ALA A 7 20.01 -39.26 -2.33
C ALA A 7 19.56 -38.30 -3.43
N LEU A 8 18.38 -37.70 -3.25
CA LEU A 8 17.85 -36.70 -4.17
C LEU A 8 18.65 -35.40 -4.07
N MET A 9 18.89 -34.80 -5.23
CA MET A 9 19.02 -33.36 -5.44
C MET A 9 18.26 -32.53 -4.39
N VAL A 10 18.99 -31.69 -3.66
CA VAL A 10 18.43 -30.50 -3.01
C VAL A 10 18.85 -29.31 -3.88
N ILE A 11 17.99 -28.97 -4.84
CA ILE A 11 18.10 -27.70 -5.57
C ILE A 11 17.59 -26.63 -4.61
N LEU A 12 18.51 -25.86 -4.04
CA LEU A 12 18.20 -24.64 -3.29
C LEU A 12 17.71 -23.58 -4.28
N VAL A 13 16.44 -23.67 -4.67
CA VAL A 13 15.73 -22.54 -5.26
C VAL A 13 15.61 -21.51 -4.14
N SER A 14 16.36 -20.41 -4.26
CA SER A 14 16.17 -19.24 -3.42
C SER A 14 14.83 -18.60 -3.76
N ALA A 15 13.77 -19.13 -3.15
CA ALA A 15 12.50 -18.42 -3.05
C ALA A 15 12.75 -17.19 -2.20
N CYS A 16 13.06 -16.07 -2.85
CA CYS A 16 12.80 -14.76 -2.29
C CYS A 16 11.29 -14.70 -2.09
N GLY A 17 10.84 -14.95 -0.86
CA GLY A 17 9.47 -14.67 -0.48
C GLY A 17 9.29 -13.17 -0.57
N GLU A 18 8.59 -12.71 -1.59
CA GLU A 18 7.99 -11.38 -1.57
C GLU A 18 6.95 -11.42 -0.46
N ASP A 19 7.30 -10.85 0.70
CA ASP A 19 6.36 -10.72 1.81
C ASP A 19 5.09 -10.02 1.29
N PRO A 20 3.89 -10.52 1.60
CA PRO A 20 2.66 -9.93 1.09
C PRO A 20 2.57 -8.46 1.55
N PRO A 21 2.01 -7.56 0.71
CA PRO A 21 1.90 -6.16 1.06
C PRO A 21 1.18 -6.00 2.40
N GLU A 22 1.79 -5.22 3.29
CA GLU A 22 1.25 -4.92 4.62
C GLU A 22 -0.18 -4.38 4.47
N SER A 23 -1.14 -5.00 5.16
CA SER A 23 -2.54 -4.61 5.11
C SER A 23 -2.95 -3.98 6.44
N PHE A 24 -3.67 -2.87 6.36
CA PHE A 24 -4.10 -2.10 7.52
C PHE A 24 -5.62 -2.20 7.71
N PRO A 25 -6.13 -2.37 8.95
CA PRO A 25 -7.56 -2.34 9.24
C PRO A 25 -8.23 -1.02 8.85
N THR A 26 -7.52 0.10 8.98
CA THR A 26 -8.03 1.44 8.62
C THR A 26 -6.99 2.27 7.87
N TYR A 27 -7.48 3.24 7.11
CA TYR A 27 -6.60 4.19 6.43
C TYR A 27 -5.79 5.04 7.43
N GLN A 28 -6.39 5.38 8.57
CA GLN A 28 -5.73 6.10 9.65
C GLN A 28 -4.51 5.33 10.19
N GLU A 29 -4.63 4.01 10.41
CA GLU A 29 -3.52 3.18 10.88
C GLU A 29 -2.38 3.10 9.86
N CYS A 30 -2.70 2.99 8.56
CA CYS A 30 -1.68 3.06 7.51
C CYS A 30 -0.96 4.43 7.54
N PHE A 31 -1.72 5.52 7.58
CA PHE A 31 -1.17 6.87 7.61
C PHE A 31 -0.30 7.13 8.84
N ASP A 32 -0.75 6.72 10.02
CA ASP A 32 -0.01 6.90 11.27
C ASP A 32 1.27 6.04 11.26
N SER A 33 1.24 4.80 10.77
CA SER A 33 2.48 4.01 10.63
C SER A 33 3.48 4.65 9.64
N ARG A 34 2.99 5.16 8.50
CA ARG A 34 3.84 5.81 7.49
C ARG A 34 4.43 7.13 7.99
N THR A 35 3.67 7.95 8.72
CA THR A 35 4.12 9.27 9.18
C THR A 35 4.82 9.25 10.55
N MET A 36 4.46 8.34 11.46
CA MET A 36 5.00 8.28 12.82
C MET A 36 6.13 7.25 12.95
N ASP A 37 5.98 6.05 12.39
CA ASP A 37 7.00 4.98 12.51
C ASP A 37 8.05 5.09 11.41
N ALA A 38 7.62 5.26 10.15
CA ALA A 38 8.50 5.39 8.99
C ALA A 38 8.93 6.85 8.70
N ALA A 39 8.41 7.82 9.45
CA ALA A 39 8.75 9.25 9.36
C ALA A 39 8.63 9.87 7.95
N GLN A 40 7.69 9.37 7.15
CA GLN A 40 7.44 9.88 5.79
C GLN A 40 6.72 11.23 5.79
N LEU A 41 6.84 11.95 4.67
CA LEU A 41 6.05 13.17 4.45
C LEU A 41 4.58 12.81 4.22
N VAL A 42 3.68 13.68 4.67
CA VAL A 42 2.22 13.51 4.55
C VAL A 42 1.76 13.14 3.13
N PRO A 43 2.26 13.76 2.03
CA PRO A 43 1.85 13.38 0.69
C PRO A 43 2.33 11.98 0.27
N ASP A 44 3.55 11.60 0.64
CA ASP A 44 4.13 10.31 0.29
C ASP A 44 3.41 9.18 1.03
N ALA A 45 3.14 9.38 2.33
CA ALA A 45 2.34 8.47 3.15
C ALA A 45 0.93 8.26 2.56
N ILE A 46 0.29 9.34 2.06
CA ILE A 46 -1.02 9.23 1.41
C ILE A 46 -0.94 8.42 0.11
N VAL A 47 0.04 8.70 -0.75
CA VAL A 47 0.22 7.97 -2.01
C VAL A 47 0.46 6.48 -1.74
N GLN A 48 1.36 6.16 -0.80
CA GLN A 48 1.69 4.77 -0.46
C GLN A 48 0.49 4.01 0.14
N CYS A 49 -0.28 4.64 1.03
CA CYS A 49 -1.49 4.03 1.60
C CYS A 49 -2.64 3.86 0.60
N CYS A 50 -2.63 4.60 -0.51
CA CYS A 50 -3.64 4.45 -1.57
C CYS A 50 -3.24 3.46 -2.69
N LEU A 51 -1.94 3.18 -2.88
CA LEU A 51 -1.42 2.24 -3.90
C LEU A 51 -1.09 0.86 -3.32
N ASP A 52 -0.18 0.84 -2.34
CA ASP A 52 0.62 -0.35 -2.02
C ASP A 52 0.00 -1.23 -0.93
N HIS A 53 -0.96 -0.69 -0.18
CA HIS A 53 -1.47 -1.29 1.05
C HIS A 53 -2.98 -1.55 0.97
N PRO A 54 -3.43 -2.81 1.08
CA PRO A 54 -4.85 -3.11 1.20
C PRO A 54 -5.42 -2.55 2.51
N ILE A 55 -6.45 -1.71 2.40
CA ILE A 55 -7.14 -1.11 3.56
C ILE A 55 -8.46 -1.87 3.77
N ASP A 56 -8.64 -2.46 4.95
CA ASP A 56 -9.76 -3.38 5.27
C ASP A 56 -9.92 -4.49 4.20
N GLY A 57 -8.79 -5.02 3.72
CA GLY A 57 -8.74 -6.01 2.65
C GLY A 57 -9.06 -5.50 1.23
N MET A 58 -9.33 -4.21 1.05
CA MET A 58 -9.59 -3.59 -0.26
C MET A 58 -8.31 -3.00 -0.86
N THR A 59 -7.87 -3.54 -2.00
CA THR A 59 -6.89 -2.88 -2.88
C THR A 59 -7.53 -1.63 -3.53
N SER A 60 -6.79 -0.52 -3.60
CA SER A 60 -7.23 0.75 -4.20
C SER A 60 -8.45 1.41 -3.52
N ALA A 61 -8.54 1.33 -2.19
CA ALA A 61 -9.65 1.91 -1.40
C ALA A 61 -9.89 3.41 -1.66
N CYS A 62 -8.87 4.16 -2.06
CA CYS A 62 -8.95 5.59 -2.39
C CYS A 62 -9.67 5.92 -3.71
N GLY A 63 -10.18 4.94 -4.46
CA GLY A 63 -10.92 5.16 -5.71
C GLY A 63 -10.05 5.57 -6.90
N THR A 64 -10.66 5.84 -8.06
CA THR A 64 -9.91 6.03 -9.32
C THR A 64 -9.71 7.49 -9.74
N THR A 65 -10.43 8.46 -9.17
CA THR A 65 -10.23 9.88 -9.52
C THR A 65 -9.74 10.71 -8.34
N THR A 66 -9.18 11.89 -8.61
CA THR A 66 -8.74 12.83 -7.56
C THR A 66 -9.91 13.25 -6.65
N PRO A 67 -11.12 13.54 -7.17
CA PRO A 67 -12.32 13.70 -6.33
C PRO A 67 -12.65 12.50 -5.44
N ASP A 68 -12.57 11.27 -5.95
CA ASP A 68 -12.86 10.06 -5.14
C ASP A 68 -11.88 9.91 -3.98
N CYS A 69 -10.58 10.11 -4.27
CA CYS A 69 -9.52 10.11 -3.27
C CYS A 69 -9.75 11.19 -2.20
N ILE A 70 -10.04 12.44 -2.60
CA ILE A 70 -10.31 13.52 -1.63
C ILE A 70 -11.54 13.18 -0.77
N ASN A 71 -12.60 12.61 -1.37
CA ASN A 71 -13.79 12.20 -0.63
C ASN A 71 -13.46 11.06 0.37
N TYR A 72 -12.69 10.06 -0.07
CA TYR A 72 -12.23 8.97 0.78
C TYR A 72 -11.36 9.46 1.95
N LEU A 73 -10.39 10.34 1.71
CA LEU A 73 -9.54 10.97 2.74
C LEU A 73 -10.31 11.95 3.63
N THR A 74 -11.49 12.42 3.22
CA THR A 74 -12.35 13.26 4.05
C THR A 74 -13.13 12.42 5.07
N VAL A 75 -13.39 11.15 4.76
CA VAL A 75 -14.11 10.19 5.61
C VAL A 75 -13.17 9.36 6.49
N ASN A 76 -12.02 8.92 5.95
CA ASN A 76 -11.18 7.88 6.56
C ASN A 76 -9.84 8.37 7.14
N LEU A 77 -9.48 9.65 6.95
CA LEU A 77 -8.28 10.27 7.54
C LEU A 77 -8.67 11.44 8.43
N ASN A 78 -8.22 11.42 9.69
CA ASN A 78 -8.48 12.46 10.68
C ASN A 78 -8.17 13.86 10.12
N GLN A 79 -9.04 14.83 10.40
CA GLN A 79 -8.92 16.19 9.82
C GLN A 79 -7.72 16.98 10.36
N THR A 80 -7.07 16.50 11.43
CA THR A 80 -5.83 17.04 11.98
C THR A 80 -4.57 16.35 11.47
N SER A 81 -4.69 15.22 10.77
CA SER A 81 -3.55 14.43 10.29
C SER A 81 -2.96 14.96 8.98
N ALA A 82 -3.78 15.62 8.14
CA ALA A 82 -3.34 16.27 6.92
C ALA A 82 -4.25 17.46 6.58
N SER A 83 -3.67 18.55 6.08
CA SER A 83 -4.43 19.71 5.60
C SER A 83 -5.16 19.43 4.29
N GLN A 84 -6.16 20.26 3.95
CA GLN A 84 -6.88 20.18 2.67
C GLN A 84 -5.93 20.24 1.46
N VAL A 85 -4.87 21.06 1.53
CA VAL A 85 -3.90 21.23 0.44
C VAL A 85 -3.07 19.97 0.27
N GLU A 86 -2.54 19.40 1.36
CA GLU A 86 -1.79 18.14 1.32
C GLU A 86 -2.65 16.99 0.79
N LYS A 87 -3.92 16.88 1.21
CA LYS A 87 -4.87 15.89 0.67
C LYS A 87 -5.08 16.07 -0.84
N MET A 88 -5.20 17.31 -1.33
CA MET A 88 -5.37 17.59 -2.77
C MET A 88 -4.11 17.26 -3.59
N ASP A 89 -2.95 17.71 -3.16
CA ASP A 89 -1.68 17.50 -3.86
C ASP A 89 -1.31 16.00 -3.90
N ALA A 90 -1.52 15.30 -2.77
CA ALA A 90 -1.30 13.87 -2.67
C ALA A 90 -2.28 13.06 -3.53
N CYS A 91 -3.58 13.37 -3.52
CA CYS A 91 -4.55 12.71 -4.40
C CYS A 91 -4.29 12.97 -5.89
N ALA A 92 -3.67 14.09 -6.25
CA ALA A 92 -3.22 14.34 -7.62
C ALA A 92 -1.96 13.54 -7.97
N ALA A 93 -1.06 13.29 -7.01
CA ALA A 93 0.09 12.42 -7.18
C ALA A 93 -0.30 10.93 -7.28
N TYR A 94 -1.19 10.47 -6.39
CA TYR A 94 -1.73 9.11 -6.35
C TYR A 94 -2.32 8.69 -7.70
N VAL A 95 -3.22 9.49 -8.27
CA VAL A 95 -3.85 9.17 -9.56
C VAL A 95 -2.80 9.05 -10.67
N ARG A 96 -1.82 9.97 -10.74
CA ARG A 96 -0.74 9.91 -11.73
C ARG A 96 0.14 8.66 -11.57
N ALA A 97 0.44 8.26 -10.34
CA ALA A 97 1.23 7.06 -10.07
C ALA A 97 0.46 5.79 -10.47
N ARG A 98 -0.80 5.67 -10.03
CA ARG A 98 -1.68 4.56 -10.41
C ARG A 98 -1.83 4.43 -11.93
N ASP A 99 -2.01 5.54 -12.65
CA ASP A 99 -2.15 5.53 -14.11
C ASP A 99 -0.85 5.10 -14.84
N MET A 100 0.31 5.18 -14.18
CA MET A 100 1.58 4.64 -14.69
C MET A 100 1.76 3.15 -14.37
N GLU A 101 1.23 2.67 -13.24
CA GLU A 101 1.34 1.29 -12.78
C GLU A 101 0.24 0.38 -13.35
N LEU A 102 -0.94 0.93 -13.62
CA LEU A 102 -2.13 0.24 -14.11
C LEU A 102 -2.75 0.99 -15.32
N PRO A 103 -2.09 0.98 -16.49
CA PRO A 103 -2.50 1.77 -17.65
C PRO A 103 -3.83 1.32 -18.32
N ASP A 104 -4.40 0.17 -17.92
CA ASP A 104 -5.60 -0.44 -18.51
C ASP A 104 -6.77 -0.60 -17.48
N ALA A 105 -6.74 0.12 -16.36
CA ALA A 105 -7.72 0.01 -15.24
C ALA A 105 -8.95 0.93 -15.36
#